data_AF-A0A1V1TF09-F1
#
_entry.id   AF-A0A1V1TF09-F1
#
_cell.length_a   1.000
_cell.length_b   1.000
_cell.length_c   1.000
_cell.angle_alpha   90.00
_cell.angle_beta   90.00
_cell.angle_gamma   90.00
#
_symmetry.space_group_name_H-M   'P 1'
#
loop_
_entity.id
_entity.type
_entity.pdbx_description
1 polymer ?
#
loop_
_entity_poly.entity_id
_entity_poly.type
_entity_poly.pdbx_seq_one_letter_code
_entity_poly.pdbx_strand_id
1 'polypeptide(L)'
;MRFSIITLGLATAVQGAVLQARDSGCTVNLEPTQNPPSKAGENIVYGSIGRWSDATGQAATSSWIDYSGSSAAPYSFKYKANTIPGYESNAAIQGVLSNGWVGSYLLGKASPTSNDFRITGYSCN
;
A
#
# COMPACT_ATOMS: atom_id res chain seq x y z
N MET A 1 5.69 -38.35 -47.03
CA MET A 1 4.83 -37.27 -46.48
C MET A 1 5.37 -36.93 -45.10
N ARG A 2 5.78 -35.68 -44.89
CA ARG A 2 6.41 -35.22 -43.64
C ARG A 2 5.30 -34.80 -42.67
N PHE A 3 5.25 -35.40 -41.48
CA PHE A 3 4.39 -34.95 -40.39
C PHE A 3 5.22 -34.07 -39.44
N SER A 4 4.93 -32.77 -39.46
CA SER A 4 5.46 -31.84 -38.46
C SER A 4 4.55 -31.87 -37.25
N ILE A 5 5.08 -32.33 -36.11
CA ILE A 5 4.42 -32.20 -34.80
C ILE A 5 4.83 -30.84 -34.24
N ILE A 6 3.86 -29.95 -34.08
CA ILE A 6 4.04 -28.64 -33.43
C ILE A 6 3.90 -28.88 -31.93
N THR A 7 5.02 -28.87 -31.21
CA THR A 7 5.02 -28.92 -29.73
C THR A 7 4.59 -27.56 -29.19
N LEU A 8 3.53 -27.55 -28.37
CA LEU A 8 3.02 -26.35 -27.68
C LEU A 8 4.09 -25.75 -26.75
N GLY A 9 4.44 -24.48 -26.98
CA GLY A 9 5.22 -23.69 -26.05
C GLY A 9 4.35 -23.20 -24.88
N LEU A 10 4.48 -23.87 -23.72
CA LEU A 10 4.07 -23.33 -22.42
C LEU A 10 5.14 -22.34 -21.93
N ALA A 11 5.04 -21.06 -22.29
CA ALA A 11 5.87 -20.04 -21.68
C ALA A 11 5.33 -18.63 -21.91
N THR A 12 4.29 -18.20 -21.18
CA THR A 12 4.03 -16.77 -20.89
C THR A 12 2.92 -16.60 -19.85
N ALA A 13 3.23 -16.79 -18.56
CA ALA A 13 2.34 -16.31 -17.50
C ALA A 13 3.06 -15.52 -16.38
N VAL A 14 4.39 -15.43 -16.41
CA VAL A 14 5.15 -14.75 -15.35
C VAL A 14 5.20 -13.23 -15.55
N GLN A 15 5.14 -12.73 -16.80
CA GLN A 15 5.23 -11.29 -17.08
C GLN A 15 3.89 -10.54 -16.91
N GLY A 16 2.75 -11.22 -17.06
CA GLY A 16 1.42 -10.61 -16.85
C GLY A 16 1.13 -10.33 -15.38
N ALA A 17 1.49 -11.27 -14.49
CA ALA A 17 1.32 -11.12 -13.05
C ALA A 17 2.21 -10.02 -12.45
N VAL A 18 3.42 -9.85 -12.97
CA VAL A 18 4.37 -8.81 -12.52
C VAL A 18 3.94 -7.41 -12.96
N LEU A 19 3.32 -7.26 -14.13
CA LEU A 19 2.77 -5.98 -14.58
C LEU A 19 1.49 -5.62 -13.83
N GLN A 20 0.58 -6.57 -13.60
CA GLN A 20 -0.62 -6.32 -12.80
C GLN A 20 -0.29 -5.98 -11.34
N ALA A 21 0.77 -6.58 -10.75
CA ALA A 21 1.20 -6.26 -9.40
C ALA A 21 1.67 -4.81 -9.21
N ARG A 22 2.14 -4.14 -10.27
CA ARG A 22 2.54 -2.72 -10.21
C ARG A 22 1.34 -1.78 -10.14
N ASP A 23 0.26 -2.12 -10.83
CA ASP A 23 -0.97 -1.31 -10.84
C ASP A 23 -1.99 -1.72 -9.78
N SER A 24 -1.90 -2.93 -9.22
CA SER A 24 -2.80 -3.39 -8.16
C SER A 24 -2.41 -2.86 -6.78
N GLY A 25 -3.40 -2.40 -6.01
CA GLY A 25 -3.21 -2.04 -4.62
C GLY A 25 -4.27 -1.09 -4.09
N CYS A 26 -4.09 -0.63 -2.84
CA CYS A 26 -4.98 0.34 -2.21
C CYS A 26 -4.26 1.65 -1.92
N THR A 27 -4.72 2.73 -2.55
CA THR A 27 -4.31 4.09 -2.24
C THR A 27 -5.05 4.57 -1.00
N VAL A 28 -4.31 5.12 -0.03
CA VAL A 28 -4.82 5.69 1.20
C VAL A 28 -4.70 7.20 1.13
N ASN A 29 -5.80 7.90 1.44
CA ASN A 29 -5.87 9.35 1.46
C ASN A 29 -5.67 9.89 2.87
N LEU A 30 -4.93 10.99 2.97
CA LEU A 30 -4.50 11.55 4.23
C LEU A 30 -4.79 13.04 4.32
N GLU A 31 -5.15 13.48 5.52
CA GLU A 31 -5.25 14.90 5.88
C GLU A 31 -4.29 15.20 7.04
N PRO A 32 -3.41 16.21 6.91
CA PRO A 32 -2.46 16.51 7.96
C PRO A 32 -3.17 17.13 9.17
N THR A 33 -2.71 16.82 10.38
CA THR A 33 -3.30 17.37 11.61
C THR A 33 -2.85 18.81 11.90
N GLN A 34 -1.84 19.30 11.18
CA GLN A 34 -1.31 20.66 11.24
C GLN A 34 -0.92 21.12 9.83
N ASN A 35 -1.05 22.42 9.55
CA ASN A 35 -0.63 22.99 8.28
C ASN A 35 0.41 24.10 8.52
N PRO A 36 1.63 24.04 7.94
CA PRO A 36 2.19 22.96 7.12
C PRO A 36 2.85 21.82 7.94
N PRO A 37 2.69 20.54 7.54
CA PRO A 37 3.35 19.43 8.22
C PRO A 37 4.85 19.40 7.88
N SER A 38 5.69 19.40 8.91
CA SER A 38 7.13 19.18 8.75
C SER A 38 7.41 17.72 8.41
N LYS A 39 8.27 17.46 7.41
CA LYS A 39 8.71 16.10 7.05
C LYS A 39 7.57 15.12 6.72
N ALA A 40 6.53 15.60 6.03
CA ALA A 40 5.34 14.82 5.67
C ALA A 40 5.66 13.44 5.08
N GLY A 41 6.55 13.38 4.08
CA GLY A 41 6.94 12.12 3.45
C GLY A 41 7.54 11.10 4.42
N GLU A 42 8.47 11.52 5.29
CA GLU A 42 9.08 10.63 6.29
C GLU A 42 8.02 10.06 7.24
N ASN A 43 7.15 10.91 7.79
CA ASN A 43 6.13 10.48 8.75
C ASN A 43 5.09 9.57 8.10
N ILE A 44 4.73 9.83 6.83
CA ILE A 44 3.84 8.97 6.07
C ILE A 44 4.47 7.60 5.84
N VAL A 45 5.73 7.56 5.40
CA VAL A 45 6.45 6.30 5.17
C VAL A 45 6.58 5.50 6.47
N TYR A 46 7.12 6.10 7.53
CA TYR A 46 7.37 5.39 8.78
C TYR A 46 6.09 4.99 9.51
N GLY A 47 5.07 5.86 9.55
CA GLY A 47 3.78 5.52 10.16
C GLY A 47 3.06 4.39 9.43
N SER A 48 3.13 4.41 8.09
CA SER A 48 2.57 3.36 7.25
C SER A 48 3.28 2.01 7.43
N ILE A 49 4.62 2.01 7.50
CA ILE A 49 5.42 0.80 7.81
C ILE A 49 5.06 0.29 9.21
N GLY A 50 5.01 1.15 10.22
CA GLY A 50 4.66 0.76 11.60
C GLY A 50 3.31 0.05 11.69
N ARG A 51 2.27 0.61 11.05
CA ARG A 51 0.94 -0.01 11.03
C ARG A 51 0.91 -1.40 10.40
N TRP A 52 1.63 -1.60 9.30
CA TRP A 52 1.71 -2.93 8.70
C TRP A 52 2.55 -3.91 9.51
N SER A 53 3.59 -3.42 10.19
CA SER A 53 4.32 -4.24 11.14
C SER A 53 3.41 -4.75 12.25
N ASP A 54 2.58 -3.88 12.81
CA ASP A 54 1.62 -4.25 13.85
C ASP A 54 0.55 -5.22 13.32
N ALA A 55 0.03 -4.99 12.11
CA ALA A 55 -1.02 -5.84 11.52
C ALA A 55 -0.53 -7.21 11.02
N THR A 56 0.75 -7.33 10.65
CA THR A 56 1.34 -8.59 10.16
C THR A 56 2.09 -9.36 11.25
N GLY A 57 2.49 -8.70 12.34
CA GLY A 57 3.42 -9.25 13.33
C GLY A 57 4.84 -9.45 12.77
N GLN A 58 5.21 -8.78 11.68
CA GLN A 58 6.50 -8.91 10.99
C GLN A 58 7.13 -7.55 10.70
N ALA A 59 8.43 -7.51 10.40
CA ALA A 59 9.09 -6.28 10.00
C ALA A 59 8.62 -5.85 8.60
N ALA A 60 7.88 -4.75 8.52
CA ALA A 60 7.38 -4.18 7.27
C ALA A 60 8.51 -3.46 6.53
N THR A 61 8.42 -3.46 5.20
CA THR A 61 9.48 -2.90 4.34
C THR A 61 8.93 -1.80 3.45
N SER A 62 9.80 -0.87 3.06
CA SER A 62 9.44 0.19 2.09
C SER A 62 9.00 -0.35 0.74
N SER A 63 9.33 -1.60 0.39
CA SER A 63 8.89 -2.23 -0.85
C SER A 63 7.37 -2.39 -0.94
N TRP A 64 6.69 -2.48 0.22
CA TRP A 64 5.25 -2.69 0.34
C TRP A 64 4.41 -1.47 0.00
N ILE A 65 5.05 -0.29 -0.05
CA ILE A 65 4.40 1.01 -0.16
C ILE A 65 4.96 1.76 -1.36
N ASP A 66 4.09 2.48 -2.05
CA ASP A 66 4.47 3.56 -2.95
C ASP A 66 4.15 4.89 -2.26
N TYR A 67 5.18 5.69 -2.02
CA TYR A 67 5.11 6.96 -1.29
C TYR A 67 5.18 8.18 -2.23
N SER A 68 5.00 7.99 -3.54
CA SER A 68 5.01 9.09 -4.52
C SER A 68 4.03 10.22 -4.19
N GLY A 69 2.89 9.91 -3.57
CA GLY A 69 1.89 10.88 -3.11
C GLY A 69 2.14 11.52 -1.74
N SER A 70 3.25 11.22 -1.06
CA SER A 70 3.46 11.60 0.35
C SER A 70 4.14 12.96 0.55
N SER A 71 4.66 13.57 -0.52
CA SER A 71 5.48 14.78 -0.45
C SER A 71 4.68 16.09 -0.56
N ALA A 72 3.46 16.05 -1.07
CA ALA A 72 2.62 17.23 -1.28
C ALA A 72 1.14 16.92 -1.10
N ALA A 73 0.35 17.94 -0.79
CA ALA A 73 -1.11 17.84 -0.74
C ALA A 73 -1.71 17.71 -2.16
N PRO A 74 -2.76 16.89 -2.37
CA PRO A 74 -3.38 15.99 -1.39
C PRO A 74 -2.46 14.80 -1.05
N TYR A 75 -2.24 14.57 0.25
CA TYR A 75 -1.32 13.55 0.71
C TYR A 75 -1.92 12.16 0.52
N SER A 76 -1.13 11.27 -0.06
CA SER A 76 -1.52 9.87 -0.25
C SER A 76 -0.31 8.93 -0.29
N PHE A 77 -0.57 7.65 -0.15
CA PHE A 77 0.38 6.59 -0.46
C PHE A 77 -0.40 5.35 -0.92
N LYS A 78 0.25 4.40 -1.58
CA LYS A 78 -0.38 3.17 -2.06
C LYS A 78 0.26 1.93 -1.46
N TYR A 79 -0.55 1.06 -0.88
CA TYR A 79 -0.16 -0.30 -0.53
C TYR A 79 -0.20 -1.17 -1.78
N LYS A 80 0.94 -1.79 -2.12
CA LYS A 80 1.05 -2.63 -3.31
C LYS A 80 0.54 -4.02 -2.98
N ALA A 81 -0.43 -4.51 -3.75
CA ALA A 81 -0.84 -5.92 -3.62
C ALA A 81 0.33 -6.84 -3.99
N ASN A 82 0.26 -8.11 -3.59
CA ASN A 82 1.30 -9.13 -3.76
C ASN A 82 2.65 -8.87 -3.06
N THR A 83 2.79 -7.77 -2.31
CA THR A 83 4.04 -7.44 -1.60
C THR A 83 3.95 -7.62 -0.09
N ILE A 84 2.73 -7.54 0.46
CA ILE A 84 2.47 -7.63 1.90
C ILE A 84 2.10 -9.09 2.23
N PRO A 85 2.91 -9.81 3.03
CA PRO A 85 2.63 -11.19 3.40
C PRO A 85 1.29 -11.33 4.13
N GLY A 86 0.45 -12.26 3.68
CA GLY A 86 -0.91 -12.48 4.19
C GLY A 86 -1.95 -11.48 3.70
N TYR A 87 -1.55 -10.48 2.92
CA TYR A 87 -2.41 -9.45 2.34
C TYR A 87 -2.08 -9.21 0.86
N GLU A 88 -1.92 -10.31 0.11
CA GLU A 88 -1.46 -10.27 -1.28
C GLU A 88 -2.52 -9.80 -2.27
N SER A 89 -3.78 -9.60 -1.84
CA SER A 89 -4.88 -9.14 -2.70
C SER A 89 -5.43 -7.78 -2.25
N ASN A 90 -6.03 -7.05 -3.20
CA ASN A 90 -6.75 -5.81 -2.91
C ASN A 90 -7.85 -6.02 -1.87
N ALA A 91 -8.58 -7.14 -1.94
CA ALA A 91 -9.63 -7.47 -0.98
C ALA A 91 -9.07 -7.67 0.44
N ALA A 92 -7.90 -8.30 0.58
CA ALA A 92 -7.25 -8.50 1.87
C ALA A 92 -6.77 -7.17 2.46
N ILE A 93 -6.11 -6.33 1.66
CA ILE A 93 -5.68 -4.98 2.08
C ILE A 93 -6.89 -4.13 2.46
N GLN A 94 -7.93 -4.13 1.63
CA GLN A 94 -9.18 -3.43 1.88
C GLN A 94 -9.82 -3.87 3.20
N GLY A 95 -9.79 -5.17 3.52
CA GLY A 95 -10.31 -5.69 4.78
C GLY A 95 -9.64 -5.10 6.03
N VAL A 96 -8.35 -4.79 5.97
CA VAL A 96 -7.64 -4.10 7.07
C VAL A 96 -8.04 -2.62 7.11
N LEU A 97 -8.07 -1.97 5.94
CA LEU A 97 -8.40 -0.56 5.83
C LEU A 97 -9.82 -0.26 6.35
N SER A 98 -10.79 -1.09 5.96
CA SER A 98 -12.19 -0.96 6.36
C SER A 98 -12.42 -1.34 7.83
N ASN A 99 -11.68 -2.29 8.38
CA ASN A 99 -11.81 -2.72 9.78
C ASN A 99 -10.96 -1.91 10.76
N GLY A 100 -10.95 -0.58 10.60
CA GLY A 100 -10.54 0.33 11.68
C GLY A 100 -9.34 1.22 11.41
N TRP A 101 -8.77 1.22 10.20
CA TRP A 101 -7.74 2.20 9.86
C TRP A 101 -8.34 3.52 9.35
N VAL A 102 -9.41 3.46 8.56
CA VAL A 102 -10.12 4.68 8.15
C VAL A 102 -10.67 5.42 9.37
N GLY A 103 -10.47 6.74 9.39
CA GLY A 103 -10.85 7.60 10.50
C GLY A 103 -9.84 7.66 11.64
N SER A 104 -8.82 6.79 11.63
CA SER A 104 -7.75 6.79 12.63
C SER A 104 -6.51 7.58 12.17
N TYR A 105 -5.59 7.82 13.11
CA TYR A 105 -4.33 8.52 12.84
C TYR A 105 -3.21 7.57 12.45
N LEU A 106 -2.39 7.97 11.48
CA LEU A 106 -1.36 7.13 10.89
C LEU A 106 -0.30 6.69 11.91
N LEU A 107 0.13 7.58 12.80
CA LEU A 107 1.12 7.28 13.84
C LEU A 107 0.54 6.61 15.10
N GLY A 108 -0.78 6.40 15.16
CA GLY A 108 -1.41 5.52 16.14
C GLY A 108 -1.38 5.98 17.60
N LYS A 109 -1.15 7.26 17.90
CA LYS A 109 -1.16 7.78 19.27
C LYS A 109 -2.56 8.23 19.71
N ALA A 110 -2.85 8.15 21.02
CA ALA A 110 -4.12 8.56 21.63
C ALA A 110 -4.47 10.05 21.41
N SER A 111 -3.48 10.87 21.06
CA SER A 111 -3.67 12.23 20.55
C SER A 111 -2.75 12.41 19.35
N PRO A 112 -3.23 13.04 18.26
CA PRO A 112 -2.42 13.26 17.08
C PRO A 112 -1.17 14.04 17.44
N THR A 113 -0.01 13.56 17.02
CA THR A 113 1.23 14.29 17.20
C THR A 113 1.26 15.52 16.30
N SER A 114 2.10 16.50 16.65
CA SER A 114 2.63 17.46 15.68
C SER A 114 3.18 16.66 14.50
N ASN A 115 2.59 16.82 13.31
CA ASN A 115 2.91 16.07 12.07
C ASN A 115 2.34 14.64 11.94
N ASP A 116 1.16 14.38 12.51
CA ASP A 116 0.36 13.18 12.20
C ASP A 116 -0.58 13.41 11.01
N PHE A 117 -1.17 12.32 10.52
CA PHE A 117 -2.09 12.31 9.40
C PHE A 117 -3.34 11.52 9.75
N ARG A 118 -4.51 12.13 9.57
CA ARG A 118 -5.78 11.42 9.65
C ARG A 118 -6.01 10.67 8.34
N ILE A 119 -6.32 9.37 8.44
CA ILE A 119 -6.74 8.58 7.29
C ILE A 119 -8.18 8.93 6.95
N THR A 120 -8.40 9.57 5.81
CA THR A 120 -9.72 10.09 5.40
C THR A 120 -10.47 9.15 4.46
N GLY A 121 -9.78 8.22 3.82
CA GLY A 121 -10.38 7.21 2.97
C GLY A 121 -9.35 6.37 2.24
N TYR A 122 -9.84 5.49 1.38
CA TYR A 122 -9.01 4.68 0.49
C TYR A 122 -9.73 4.37 -0.82
N SER A 123 -8.96 3.95 -1.82
CA SER A 123 -9.46 3.40 -3.08
C SER A 123 -8.55 2.25 -3.51
N CYS A 124 -9.13 1.11 -3.87
CA CYS A 124 -8.39 -0.07 -4.31
C CYS A 124 -8.68 -0.33 -5.79
N ASN A 125 -7.62 -0.51 -6.59
CA ASN A 125 -7.71 -0.83 -8.03
C ASN A 125 -6.81 -2.00 -8.36
#